data_AF-A0A4V3IEU0-F1
#
_entry.id   AF-A0A4V3IEU0-F1
#
_cell.length_a   1.000
_cell.length_b   1.000
_cell.length_c   1.000
_cell.angle_alpha   90.00
_cell.angle_beta   90.00
_cell.angle_gamma   90.00
#
_symmetry.space_group_name_H-M   'P 1'
#
loop_
_entity.id
_entity.type
_entity.pdbx_description
1 polymer ?
#
loop_
_entity_poly.entity_id
_entity_poly.type
_entity_poly.pdbx_seq_one_letter_code
_entity_poly.pdbx_strand_id
1 'polypeptide(L)'
;MGEWLDLWMDSRSDWRATARERARGIVVRPIRTQLGNYPLGALNHQAVQAWASGLSRTQGPASVRKIVNVLSGSLQVAVKDGRLASNPAHGLNLPKVHKVSKRYLTHEQVRDLSAAVDAIGRGRYLGHLNGYGLLVKVLAYCGLHWGEASGLRVQDIDFVRGRLEV
;
A
#
# COMPACT_ATOMS: atom_id res chain seq x y z
N MET A 1 7.32 -13.81 20.01
CA MET A 1 7.36 -13.01 18.77
C MET A 1 6.29 -11.91 18.77
N GLY A 2 5.06 -12.21 19.22
CA GLY A 2 3.98 -11.21 19.31
C GLY A 2 4.35 -9.97 20.12
N GLU A 3 4.85 -10.15 21.34
CA GLU A 3 5.32 -9.06 22.19
C GLU A 3 6.44 -8.23 21.56
N TRP A 4 7.36 -8.89 20.85
CA TRP A 4 8.43 -8.20 20.11
C TRP A 4 7.87 -7.30 19.02
N LEU A 5 6.88 -7.77 18.26
CA LEU A 5 6.25 -6.97 17.21
C LEU A 5 5.53 -5.75 17.80
N ASP A 6 4.85 -5.94 18.94
CA ASP A 6 4.15 -4.84 19.62
C ASP A 6 5.17 -3.78 20.10
N LEU A 7 6.28 -4.20 20.73
CA LEU A 7 7.37 -3.30 21.14
C LEU A 7 8.06 -2.60 19.96
N TRP A 8 8.33 -3.34 18.87
CA TRP A 8 8.90 -2.77 17.66
C TRP A 8 7.97 -1.75 17.00
N MET A 9 6.67 -2.00 17.01
CA MET A 9 5.68 -1.05 16.49
C MET A 9 5.62 0.24 17.30
N ASP A 10 5.79 0.14 18.62
CA ASP A 10 5.76 1.30 19.50
C ASP A 10 7.03 2.14 19.42
N SER A 11 8.17 1.53 19.09
CA SER A 11 9.44 2.26 18.89
C SER A 11 9.53 3.02 17.56
N ARG A 12 8.64 2.76 16.58
CA ARG A 12 8.57 3.49 15.29
C ARG A 12 7.81 4.81 15.38
N SER A 13 8.41 5.79 16.06
CA SER A 13 7.90 7.17 16.13
C SER A 13 8.02 7.94 14.81
N ASP A 14 8.84 7.45 13.87
CA ASP A 14 9.06 8.02 12.55
C ASP A 14 7.88 7.83 11.57
N TRP A 15 6.91 6.98 11.92
CA TRP A 15 5.79 6.66 11.04
C TRP A 15 4.63 7.64 11.20
N ARG A 16 4.19 8.23 10.07
CA ARG A 16 2.89 8.90 9.99
C ARG A 16 1.76 7.94 10.39
N ALA A 17 0.71 8.45 11.01
CA ALA A 17 -0.42 7.64 11.51
C ALA A 17 -1.01 6.68 10.45
N THR A 18 -1.17 7.14 9.21
CA THR A 18 -1.67 6.31 8.10
C THR A 18 -0.71 5.19 7.68
N ALA A 19 0.60 5.41 7.81
CA ALA A 19 1.60 4.37 7.55
C ALA A 19 1.59 3.30 8.66
N ARG A 20 1.45 3.73 9.92
CA ARG A 20 1.32 2.84 11.08
C ARG A 20 0.08 1.95 10.99
N GLU A 21 -1.06 2.52 10.60
CA GLU A 21 -2.31 1.77 10.43
C GLU A 21 -2.21 0.73 9.31
N ARG A 22 -1.66 1.12 8.15
CA ARG A 22 -1.41 0.18 7.03
C ARG A 22 -0.44 -0.93 7.42
N ALA A 23 0.60 -0.63 8.20
CA ALA A 23 1.55 -1.62 8.68
C ALA A 23 0.90 -2.61 9.67
N ARG A 24 0.06 -2.11 10.60
CA ARG A 24 -0.72 -2.97 11.52
C ARG A 24 -1.60 -3.96 10.76
N GLY A 25 -2.45 -3.44 9.88
CA GLY A 25 -3.48 -4.24 9.22
C GLY A 25 -2.93 -5.23 8.18
N ILE A 26 -2.07 -4.74 7.28
CA ILE A 26 -1.63 -5.54 6.12
C ILE A 26 -0.49 -6.48 6.49
N VAL A 27 0.33 -6.12 7.47
CA VAL A 27 1.62 -6.76 7.66
C VAL A 27 1.75 -7.44 9.01
N VAL A 28 1.39 -6.76 10.10
CA VAL A 28 1.52 -7.36 11.44
C VAL A 28 0.47 -8.43 11.69
N ARG A 29 -0.76 -8.28 11.18
CA ARG A 29 -1.82 -9.29 11.37
C ARG A 29 -1.44 -10.68 10.83
N PRO A 30 -1.02 -10.87 9.56
CA PRO A 30 -0.60 -12.18 9.07
C PRO A 30 0.59 -12.77 9.83
N ILE A 31 1.54 -11.93 10.24
CA ILE A 31 2.71 -12.35 11.03
C ILE A 31 2.26 -12.81 12.41
N ARG A 32 1.43 -12.02 13.11
CA ARG A 32 0.98 -12.30 14.48
C ARG A 32 0.11 -13.55 14.54
N THR A 33 -0.77 -13.76 13.56
CA THR A 33 -1.65 -14.94 13.52
C THR A 33 -0.88 -16.26 13.41
N GLN A 34 0.24 -16.29 12.69
CA GLN A 34 0.96 -17.55 12.42
C GLN A 34 2.26 -17.69 13.24
N LEU A 35 2.95 -16.58 13.49
CA LEU A 35 4.24 -16.56 14.19
C LEU A 35 4.16 -15.94 15.58
N GLY A 36 3.02 -15.37 16.01
CA GLY A 36 2.91 -14.65 17.28
C GLY A 36 3.35 -15.45 18.51
N ASN A 37 2.97 -16.73 18.54
CA ASN A 37 3.28 -17.66 19.64
C ASN A 37 4.70 -18.25 19.57
N TYR A 38 5.44 -18.05 18.49
CA TYR A 38 6.82 -18.53 18.41
C TYR A 38 7.73 -17.72 19.35
N PRO A 39 8.57 -18.37 20.17
CA PRO A 39 9.64 -17.69 20.89
C PRO A 39 10.57 -17.00 19.88
N LEU A 40 10.98 -15.76 20.15
CA LEU A 40 11.82 -14.99 19.23
C LEU A 40 13.13 -15.75 18.93
N GLY A 41 13.81 -16.27 19.95
CA GLY A 41 15.06 -17.02 19.81
C GLY A 41 14.95 -18.41 19.18
N ALA A 42 13.73 -18.98 19.09
CA ALA A 42 13.50 -20.26 18.41
C ALA A 42 13.19 -20.09 16.92
N LEU A 43 13.03 -18.85 16.45
CA LEU A 43 12.70 -18.55 15.07
C LEU A 43 13.93 -18.78 14.18
N ASN A 44 13.92 -19.87 13.42
CA ASN A 44 14.99 -20.21 12.47
C ASN A 44 14.57 -19.93 11.02
N HIS A 45 15.55 -19.97 10.10
CA HIS A 45 15.33 -19.68 8.69
C HIS A 45 14.29 -20.61 8.03
N GLN A 46 14.32 -21.90 8.36
CA GLN A 46 13.39 -22.89 7.82
C GLN A 46 11.93 -22.59 8.21
N ALA A 47 11.69 -22.21 9.46
CA ALA A 47 10.36 -21.83 9.96
C ALA A 47 9.83 -20.59 9.22
N VAL A 48 10.68 -19.58 9.00
CA VAL A 48 10.29 -18.37 8.26
C VAL A 48 10.05 -18.68 6.77
N GLN A 49 10.84 -19.56 6.15
CA GLN A 49 10.63 -20.00 4.77
C GLN A 49 9.31 -20.78 4.61
N ALA A 50 8.99 -21.68 5.55
CA ALA A 50 7.73 -22.42 5.55
C ALA A 50 6.53 -21.47 5.68
N TRP A 51 6.62 -20.50 6.59
CA TRP A 51 5.62 -19.45 6.76
C TRP A 51 5.44 -18.60 5.49
N ALA A 52 6.52 -18.11 4.87
CA ALA A 52 6.46 -17.32 3.64
C ALA A 52 5.87 -18.11 2.46
N SER A 53 6.14 -19.41 2.41
CA SER A 53 5.54 -20.33 1.43
C SER A 53 4.03 -20.48 1.66
N GLY A 54 3.59 -20.58 2.92
CA GLY A 54 2.16 -20.58 3.29
C GLY A 54 1.45 -19.28 2.89
N LEU A 55 2.09 -18.13 3.07
CA LEU A 55 1.55 -16.82 2.70
C LEU A 55 1.31 -16.70 1.19
N SER A 56 2.14 -17.34 0.38
CA SER A 56 2.01 -17.36 -1.09
C SER A 56 0.75 -18.09 -1.59
N ARG A 57 0.06 -18.85 -0.72
CA ARG A 57 -1.22 -19.51 -1.05
C ARG A 57 -2.41 -18.57 -1.00
N THR A 58 -2.31 -17.45 -0.28
CA THR A 58 -3.42 -16.51 -0.05
C THR A 58 -3.13 -15.09 -0.52
N GLN A 59 -1.87 -14.76 -0.77
CA GLN A 59 -1.42 -13.41 -1.13
C GLN A 59 -0.67 -13.39 -2.46
N GLY A 60 -0.83 -12.32 -3.23
CA GLY A 60 -0.05 -12.10 -4.45
C GLY A 60 1.44 -11.86 -4.17
N PRO A 61 2.34 -12.12 -5.14
CA PRO A 61 3.80 -12.05 -4.94
C PRO A 61 4.32 -10.72 -4.37
N ALA A 62 3.75 -9.59 -4.79
CA ALA A 62 4.13 -8.26 -4.29
C ALA A 62 3.76 -8.09 -2.81
N SER A 63 2.58 -8.57 -2.42
CA SER A 63 2.11 -8.56 -1.03
C SER A 63 2.97 -9.46 -0.16
N VAL A 64 3.29 -10.69 -0.61
CA VAL A 64 4.18 -11.62 0.11
C VAL A 64 5.52 -10.95 0.40
N ARG A 65 6.18 -10.37 -0.61
CA ARG A 65 7.47 -9.68 -0.42
C ARG A 65 7.37 -8.51 0.55
N LYS A 66 6.30 -7.71 0.44
CA LYS A 66 6.09 -6.58 1.36
C LYS A 66 5.96 -7.05 2.80
N ILE A 67 5.18 -8.10 3.04
CA ILE A 67 4.95 -8.66 4.38
C ILE A 67 6.26 -9.23 4.95
N VAL A 68 7.00 -10.01 4.16
CA VAL A 68 8.30 -10.59 4.55
C VAL A 68 9.35 -9.51 4.80
N ASN A 69 9.39 -8.44 3.99
CA ASN A 69 10.36 -7.35 4.18
C ASN A 69 10.14 -6.62 5.50
N VAL A 70 8.90 -6.43 5.93
CA VAL A 70 8.62 -5.83 7.23
C VAL A 70 8.99 -6.76 8.38
N LEU A 71 8.72 -8.07 8.26
CA LEU A 71 9.21 -9.05 9.22
C LEU A 71 10.74 -9.00 9.31
N SER A 72 11.42 -9.01 8.17
CA SER A 72 12.89 -8.91 8.12
C SER A 72 13.39 -7.61 8.75
N GLY A 73 12.73 -6.49 8.47
CA GLY A 73 13.05 -5.21 9.10
C GLY A 73 12.88 -5.20 10.62
N SER A 74 11.82 -5.84 11.14
CA SER A 74 11.63 -5.94 12.60
C SER A 74 12.65 -6.88 13.24
N LEU A 75 12.95 -8.03 12.62
CA LEU A 75 13.98 -8.95 13.11
C LEU A 75 15.39 -8.34 13.04
N GLN A 76 15.65 -7.46 12.06
CA GLN A 76 16.92 -6.74 12.00
C GLN A 76 17.12 -5.81 13.20
N VAL A 77 16.05 -5.21 13.73
CA VAL A 77 16.14 -4.42 14.98
C VAL A 77 16.39 -5.36 16.17
N ALA A 78 15.76 -6.53 16.22
CA ALA A 78 16.05 -7.52 17.28
C ALA A 78 17.51 -7.98 17.28
N VAL A 79 18.14 -8.10 16.11
CA VAL A 79 19.57 -8.39 15.98
C VAL A 79 20.41 -7.23 16.53
N LYS A 80 20.08 -5.98 16.20
CA LYS A 80 20.78 -4.80 16.72
C LYS A 80 20.65 -4.69 18.24
N ASP A 81 19.53 -5.11 18.80
CA ASP A 81 19.27 -5.14 20.24
C ASP A 81 19.93 -6.36 20.94
N GLY A 82 20.66 -7.21 20.22
CA GLY A 82 21.31 -8.41 20.76
C GLY A 82 20.35 -9.55 21.15
N ARG A 83 19.07 -9.46 20.78
CA ARG A 83 18.05 -10.47 21.08
C ARG A 83 18.11 -11.68 20.14
N LEU A 84 18.72 -11.49 18.97
CA LEU A 84 18.96 -12.52 17.95
C LEU A 84 20.41 -12.42 17.48
N ALA A 85 21.05 -13.57 17.25
CA ALA A 85 22.39 -13.61 16.68
C ALA A 85 22.41 -13.23 15.18
N SER A 86 21.34 -13.54 14.46
CA SER A 86 21.20 -13.23 13.02
C SER A 86 19.74 -13.11 12.62
N ASN A 87 19.48 -12.55 11.45
CA ASN A 87 18.13 -12.34 10.93
C ASN A 87 17.67 -13.58 10.11
N PRO A 88 16.74 -14.41 10.63
CA PRO A 88 16.30 -15.61 9.93
C PRO A 88 15.46 -15.33 8.68
N ALA A 89 14.96 -14.10 8.50
CA ALA A 89 14.19 -13.71 7.32
C ALA A 89 15.06 -13.19 6.16
N HIS A 90 16.38 -13.13 6.34
CA HIS A 90 17.31 -12.77 5.27
C HIS A 90 17.47 -13.93 4.27
N GLY A 91 17.56 -13.62 2.97
CA GLY A 91 17.84 -14.62 1.93
C GLY A 91 16.70 -15.59 1.61
N LEU A 92 15.45 -15.29 1.98
CA LEU A 92 14.31 -16.17 1.69
C LEU A 92 14.02 -16.30 0.19
N ASN A 93 13.62 -17.50 -0.22
CA ASN A 93 13.16 -17.78 -1.57
C ASN A 93 11.69 -17.35 -1.72
N LEU A 94 11.49 -16.13 -2.24
CA LEU A 94 10.17 -15.51 -2.40
C LEU A 94 9.68 -15.53 -3.86
N PRO A 95 8.36 -15.58 -4.11
CA PRO A 95 7.80 -15.59 -5.46
C PRO A 95 8.22 -14.35 -6.24
N LYS A 96 8.57 -14.51 -7.53
CA LYS A 96 8.98 -13.39 -8.39
C LYS A 96 7.79 -12.45 -8.64
N VAL A 97 8.03 -11.15 -8.52
CA VAL A 97 7.03 -10.13 -8.89
C VAL A 97 7.25 -9.78 -10.35
N HIS A 98 6.31 -10.18 -11.20
CA HIS A 98 6.30 -9.73 -12.57
C HIS A 98 5.73 -8.30 -12.62
N LYS A 99 6.48 -7.38 -13.23
CA LYS A 99 5.95 -6.04 -13.50
C LYS A 99 4.85 -6.18 -14.54
N VAL A 100 3.61 -5.92 -14.14
CA VAL A 100 2.51 -5.77 -15.09
C VAL A 100 2.73 -4.48 -15.86
N SER A 101 2.67 -4.56 -17.19
CA SER A 101 2.70 -3.36 -18.03
C SER A 101 1.52 -2.47 -17.65
N LYS A 102 1.79 -1.23 -17.25
CA LYS A 102 0.74 -0.25 -17.00
C LYS A 102 0.19 0.17 -18.37
N ARG A 103 -1.09 -0.13 -18.62
CA ARG A 103 -1.80 0.38 -19.80
C ARG A 103 -2.20 1.82 -19.53
N TYR A 104 -1.70 2.74 -20.33
CA TYR A 104 -2.08 4.16 -20.30
C TYR A 104 -3.20 4.41 -21.31
N LEU A 105 -4.11 5.31 -20.96
CA LEU A 105 -5.21 5.69 -21.83
C LEU A 105 -4.72 6.70 -22.88
N THR A 106 -5.19 6.56 -24.12
CA THR A 106 -5.05 7.60 -25.13
C THR A 106 -6.01 8.77 -24.85
N HIS A 107 -5.78 9.92 -25.48
CA HIS A 107 -6.67 11.08 -25.38
C HIS A 107 -8.13 10.73 -25.74
N GLU A 108 -8.32 9.92 -26.79
CA GLU A 108 -9.64 9.42 -27.21
C GLU A 108 -10.26 8.54 -26.13
N GLN A 109 -9.49 7.61 -25.55
CA GLN A 109 -9.97 6.75 -24.46
C GLN A 109 -10.33 7.54 -23.20
N VAL A 110 -9.60 8.62 -22.89
CA VAL A 110 -9.95 9.52 -21.78
C VAL A 110 -11.27 10.25 -22.06
N ARG A 111 -11.46 10.74 -23.29
CA ARG A 111 -12.73 11.37 -23.69
C ARG A 111 -13.89 10.38 -23.57
N ASP A 112 -13.74 9.18 -24.10
CA ASP A 112 -14.79 8.16 -24.12
C ASP A 112 -15.11 7.68 -22.69
N LEU A 113 -14.08 7.51 -21.84
CA LEU A 113 -14.25 7.21 -20.42
C LEU A 113 -15.00 8.32 -19.68
N SER A 114 -14.63 9.59 -19.90
CA SER A 114 -15.32 10.74 -19.30
C SER A 114 -16.80 10.76 -19.69
N ALA A 115 -17.13 10.53 -20.96
CA ALA A 115 -18.52 10.52 -21.42
C ALA A 115 -19.31 9.33 -20.82
N ALA A 116 -18.70 8.15 -20.76
CA ALA A 116 -19.31 6.98 -20.14
C ALA A 116 -19.59 7.19 -18.64
N VAL A 117 -18.65 7.81 -17.92
CA VAL A 117 -18.81 8.12 -16.49
C VAL A 117 -19.98 9.09 -16.23
N ASP A 118 -20.12 10.13 -17.06
CA ASP A 118 -21.26 11.05 -16.95
C ASP A 118 -22.60 10.37 -17.27
N ALA A 119 -22.61 9.46 -18.26
CA ALA A 119 -23.81 8.72 -18.68
C ALA A 119 -24.31 7.72 -17.62
N ILE A 120 -23.40 7.13 -16.81
CA ILE A 120 -23.76 6.16 -15.76
C ILE A 120 -24.57 6.81 -14.61
N GLY A 121 -24.44 8.13 -14.40
CA GLY A 121 -25.34 8.89 -13.50
C GLY A 121 -25.32 8.49 -12.02
N ARG A 122 -24.22 7.91 -11.50
CA ARG A 122 -24.09 7.46 -10.09
C ARG A 122 -23.89 8.56 -9.05
N GLY A 123 -23.88 9.84 -9.44
CA GLY A 123 -23.69 10.94 -8.49
C GLY A 123 -24.97 11.70 -8.20
N ARG A 124 -24.81 12.84 -7.53
CA ARG A 124 -25.94 13.67 -7.06
C ARG A 124 -26.79 14.22 -8.21
N TYR A 125 -26.21 14.39 -9.39
CA TYR A 125 -26.85 14.95 -10.58
C TYR A 125 -26.75 13.98 -11.77
N LEU A 126 -27.63 14.14 -12.76
CA LEU A 126 -27.70 13.27 -13.94
C LEU A 126 -26.91 13.85 -15.13
N GLY A 127 -26.32 12.96 -15.94
CA GLY A 127 -25.61 13.32 -17.16
C GLY A 127 -24.40 14.22 -16.91
N HIS A 128 -24.15 15.18 -17.81
CA HIS A 128 -23.03 16.13 -17.72
C HIS A 128 -23.03 17.00 -16.44
N LEU A 129 -24.17 17.15 -15.75
CA LEU A 129 -24.27 17.86 -14.47
C LEU A 129 -23.69 17.06 -13.30
N ASN A 130 -23.45 15.75 -13.49
CA ASN A 130 -22.83 14.88 -12.50
C ASN A 130 -21.39 15.30 -12.17
N GLY A 131 -20.68 15.90 -13.12
CA GLY A 131 -19.33 16.44 -12.94
C GLY A 131 -18.22 15.39 -12.81
N TYR A 132 -18.52 14.09 -12.79
CA TYR A 132 -17.50 13.05 -12.68
C TYR A 132 -16.69 12.86 -13.97
N GLY A 133 -17.26 13.14 -15.15
CA GLY A 133 -16.49 13.18 -16.39
C GLY A 133 -15.45 14.30 -16.38
N LEU A 134 -15.79 15.47 -15.81
CA LEU A 134 -14.82 16.54 -15.59
C LEU A 134 -13.70 16.09 -14.64
N LEU A 135 -14.04 15.39 -13.55
CA LEU A 135 -13.05 14.83 -12.63
C LEU A 135 -12.08 13.85 -13.32
N VAL A 136 -12.59 12.99 -14.21
CA VAL A 136 -11.74 12.09 -15.03
C VAL A 136 -10.75 12.90 -15.88
N LYS A 137 -11.21 13.96 -16.53
CA LYS A 137 -10.36 14.83 -17.35
C LYS A 137 -9.30 15.54 -16.49
N VAL A 138 -9.68 16.08 -15.34
CA VAL A 138 -8.76 16.75 -14.42
C VAL A 138 -7.67 15.78 -13.94
N LEU A 139 -8.04 14.57 -13.51
CA LEU A 139 -7.07 13.54 -13.10
C LEU A 139 -6.14 13.12 -14.26
N ALA A 140 -6.68 12.97 -15.47
CA ALA A 140 -5.92 12.54 -16.63
C ALA A 140 -4.93 13.60 -17.14
N TYR A 141 -5.32 14.88 -17.11
CA TYR A 141 -4.53 15.97 -17.71
C TYR A 141 -3.68 16.75 -16.72
N CYS A 142 -4.09 16.83 -15.45
CA CYS A 142 -3.37 17.57 -14.42
C CYS A 142 -2.47 16.67 -13.55
N GLY A 143 -2.58 15.34 -13.69
CA GLY A 143 -1.69 14.39 -13.00
C GLY A 143 -1.88 14.30 -11.48
N LEU A 144 -2.99 14.82 -10.96
CA LEU A 144 -3.32 14.82 -9.54
C LEU A 144 -3.48 13.40 -9.01
N HIS A 145 -2.95 13.16 -7.82
CA HIS A 145 -3.33 11.99 -7.04
C HIS A 145 -4.78 12.12 -6.54
N TRP A 146 -5.45 10.99 -6.30
CA TRP A 146 -6.82 11.00 -5.78
C TRP A 146 -6.98 11.83 -4.51
N GLY A 147 -6.00 11.78 -3.61
CA GLY A 147 -6.02 12.56 -2.36
C GLY A 147 -6.05 14.07 -2.62
N GLU A 148 -5.25 14.55 -3.57
CA GLU A 148 -5.18 15.94 -4.00
C GLU A 148 -6.50 16.36 -4.68
N ALA A 149 -6.95 15.59 -5.67
CA ALA A 149 -8.19 15.91 -6.39
C ALA A 149 -9.44 15.89 -5.48
N SER A 150 -9.50 14.99 -4.50
CA SER A 150 -10.61 14.92 -3.54
C SER A 150 -10.60 16.05 -2.50
N GLY A 151 -9.43 16.66 -2.27
CA GLY A 151 -9.25 17.77 -1.34
C GLY A 151 -9.39 19.14 -1.97
N LEU A 152 -9.43 19.22 -3.30
CA LEU A 152 -9.46 20.45 -4.08
C LEU A 152 -10.71 21.29 -3.76
N ARG A 153 -10.51 22.58 -3.49
CA ARG A 153 -11.54 23.56 -3.19
C ARG A 153 -11.61 24.63 -4.29
N VAL A 154 -12.71 25.39 -4.33
CA VAL A 154 -12.89 26.47 -5.31
C VAL A 154 -11.78 27.53 -5.21
N GLN A 155 -11.30 27.83 -3.99
CA GLN A 155 -10.21 28.77 -3.75
C GLN A 155 -8.85 28.32 -4.33
N ASP A 156 -8.71 27.01 -4.59
CA ASP A 156 -7.48 26.41 -5.10
C ASP A 156 -7.41 26.49 -6.63
N ILE A 157 -8.42 27.10 -7.27
CA ILE A 157 -8.54 27.25 -8.72
C ILE A 157 -8.30 28.71 -9.09
N ASP A 158 -7.16 28.96 -9.74
CA ASP A 158 -6.90 30.24 -10.40
C ASP A 158 -7.49 30.18 -11.82
N PHE A 159 -8.74 30.66 -11.95
CA PHE A 159 -9.44 30.73 -13.24
C PHE A 159 -8.79 31.71 -14.23
N VAL A 160 -8.06 32.71 -13.74
CA VAL A 160 -7.40 33.71 -14.60
C VAL A 160 -6.16 33.10 -15.26
N ARG A 161 -5.39 32.34 -14.48
CA ARG A 161 -4.17 31.68 -14.96
C ARG A 161 -4.38 30.26 -15.47
N GLY A 162 -5.59 29.71 -15.29
CA GLY A 162 -5.92 28.32 -15.64
C GLY A 162 -5.11 27.31 -14.82
N ARG A 163 -4.91 27.55 -13.52
CA ARG A 163 -4.07 26.73 -12.65
C ARG A 163 -4.86 26.11 -11.50
N LEU A 164 -4.40 24.93 -11.09
CA LEU A 164 -4.81 24.27 -9.86
C LEU A 164 -3.64 24.33 -8.87
N GLU A 165 -3.90 24.82 -7.67
CA GLU A 165 -2.95 24.80 -6.56
C GLU A 165 -3.35 23.66 -5.61
N VAL A 166 -2.40 22.82 -5.17
CA VAL A 166 -2.70 21.57 -4.43
C VAL A 166 -1.72 21.32 -3.32
#